data_AF-A0A2K2DDL9-F1
#
_entry.id   AF-A0A2K2DDL9-F1
#
_cell.length_a   1.000
_cell.length_b   1.000
_cell.length_c   1.000
_cell.angle_alpha   90.00
_cell.angle_beta   90.00
_cell.angle_gamma   90.00
#
_symmetry.space_group_name_H-M   'P 1'
#
loop_
_entity.id
_entity.type
_entity.pdbx_description
1 polymer ?
#
loop_
_entity_poly.entity_id
_entity_poly.type
_entity_poly.pdbx_seq_one_letter_code
_entity_poly.pdbx_strand_id
1 'polypeptide(L)'
;MFKDCNGWFGYVLGVCCCVWDRDKPCVDFDRLDAIAHRFKGSSASVGALRVKNTCIQLHVFCKEKSLNGCLMTLNTVSNEFYNMRGKFQMILQLEQQVKTYYSKK
;
A
#
# COMPACT_ATOMS: atom_id res chain seq x y z
N MET A 1 -13.55 9.66 8.24
CA MET A 1 -12.13 9.35 8.45
C MET A 1 -11.61 8.20 7.56
N PHE A 2 -12.26 7.89 6.42
CA PHE A 2 -11.89 6.77 5.53
C PHE A 2 -12.30 7.04 4.07
N LYS A 3 -12.36 8.31 3.65
CA LYS A 3 -12.98 8.66 2.36
C LYS A 3 -12.10 8.43 1.12
N ASP A 4 -10.80 8.18 1.29
CA ASP A 4 -9.85 8.12 0.16
C ASP A 4 -9.11 6.78 -0.01
N CYS A 5 -9.57 5.68 0.60
CA CYS A 5 -8.96 4.37 0.36
C CYS A 5 -9.28 3.79 -1.03
N ASN A 6 -10.40 4.19 -1.65
CA ASN A 6 -10.79 3.65 -2.96
C ASN A 6 -9.97 4.24 -4.12
N GLY A 7 -9.44 5.47 -3.99
CA GLY A 7 -8.51 6.03 -4.95
C GLY A 7 -7.14 5.35 -4.95
N TRP A 8 -6.72 4.77 -3.81
CA TRP A 8 -5.43 4.08 -3.70
C TRP A 8 -5.37 2.76 -4.46
N PHE A 9 -6.53 2.12 -4.68
CA PHE A 9 -6.61 0.85 -5.40
C PHE A 9 -6.04 0.99 -6.82
N GLY A 10 -6.37 2.08 -7.52
CA GLY A 10 -5.85 2.37 -8.86
C GLY A 10 -4.35 2.72 -8.87
N TYR A 11 -3.82 3.35 -7.82
CA TYR A 11 -2.40 3.73 -7.76
C TYR A 11 -1.49 2.56 -7.38
N VAL A 12 -1.88 1.69 -6.44
CA VAL A 12 -1.09 0.50 -6.08
C VAL A 12 -1.16 -0.57 -7.17
N LEU A 13 -2.33 -0.80 -7.80
CA LEU A 13 -2.43 -1.66 -8.98
C LEU A 13 -1.80 -1.05 -10.23
N GLY A 14 -1.82 0.29 -10.37
CA GLY A 14 -1.16 1.00 -11.47
C GLY A 14 0.37 0.91 -11.43
N VAL A 15 0.96 0.83 -10.24
CA VAL A 15 2.39 0.52 -10.05
C VAL A 15 2.69 -0.92 -10.46
N CYS A 16 1.79 -1.87 -10.15
CA CYS A 16 1.92 -3.22 -10.67
C CYS A 16 1.95 -3.25 -12.21
N CYS A 17 1.11 -2.48 -12.89
CA CYS A 17 1.07 -2.53 -14.36
C CYS A 17 2.37 -2.03 -15.04
N CYS A 18 3.10 -1.08 -14.44
CA CYS A 18 4.38 -0.60 -14.99
C CYS A 18 5.61 -1.40 -14.53
N VAL A 19 5.50 -2.15 -13.44
CA VAL A 19 6.60 -2.97 -12.88
C VAL A 19 6.55 -4.43 -13.35
N TRP A 20 5.41 -4.91 -13.85
CA TRP A 20 5.20 -6.29 -14.27
C TRP A 20 5.30 -6.53 -15.79
N ASP A 21 5.92 -5.63 -16.57
CA ASP A 21 6.29 -5.99 -17.94
C ASP A 21 7.59 -6.81 -17.92
N ARG A 22 7.45 -8.12 -18.14
CA ARG A 22 8.51 -9.12 -18.04
C ARG A 22 9.60 -8.94 -19.10
N ASP A 23 9.36 -8.12 -20.14
CA ASP A 23 10.26 -7.93 -21.28
C ASP A 23 10.96 -6.55 -21.30
N LYS A 24 10.59 -5.60 -20.43
CA LYS A 24 11.35 -4.35 -20.19
C LYS A 24 11.22 -3.84 -18.75
N PRO A 25 12.25 -3.97 -17.88
CA PRO A 25 12.25 -3.31 -16.59
C PRO A 25 12.61 -1.83 -16.74
N CYS A 26 11.73 -1.04 -17.36
CA CYS A 26 11.81 0.41 -17.36
C CYS A 26 11.30 0.93 -16.01
N VAL A 27 12.01 0.64 -14.92
CA VAL A 27 11.67 1.20 -13.60
C VAL A 27 12.07 2.66 -13.58
N ASP A 28 11.07 3.52 -13.73
CA ASP A 28 11.20 4.95 -13.49
C ASP A 28 11.30 5.18 -11.98
N PHE A 29 12.53 5.34 -11.51
CA PHE A 29 12.84 5.55 -10.09
C PHE A 29 12.23 6.86 -9.57
N ASP A 30 12.06 7.89 -10.39
CA ASP A 30 11.45 9.16 -9.97
C ASP A 30 9.95 8.98 -9.73
N ARG A 31 9.28 8.20 -10.59
CA ARG A 31 7.89 7.82 -10.38
C ARG A 31 7.72 6.94 -9.15
N LEU A 32 8.64 6.00 -8.91
CA LEU A 32 8.60 5.12 -7.74
C LEU A 32 8.82 5.91 -6.44
N ASP A 33 9.72 6.88 -6.45
CA ASP A 33 10.00 7.79 -5.32
C ASP A 33 8.77 8.66 -4.98
N ALA A 34 8.16 9.28 -5.98
CA ALA A 34 6.94 10.08 -5.81
C ALA A 34 5.80 9.25 -5.20
N ILE A 35 5.67 7.98 -5.60
CA ILE A 35 4.66 7.06 -5.08
C ILE A 35 5.00 6.64 -3.65
N ALA A 36 6.25 6.28 -3.35
CA ALA A 36 6.70 5.96 -2.00
C ALA A 36 6.44 7.13 -1.03
N HIS A 37 6.71 8.36 -1.49
CA HIS A 37 6.45 9.58 -0.73
C HIS A 37 4.96 9.77 -0.43
N ARG A 38 4.08 9.62 -1.44
CA ARG A 38 2.63 9.69 -1.21
C ARG A 38 2.15 8.59 -0.29
N PHE A 39 2.60 7.36 -0.50
CA PHE A 39 2.19 6.20 0.31
C PHE A 39 2.63 6.31 1.77
N LYS A 40 3.78 6.94 2.04
CA LYS A 40 4.24 7.26 3.39
C LYS A 40 3.28 8.20 4.15
N GLY A 41 2.86 9.31 3.54
CA GLY A 41 1.94 10.26 4.18
C GLY A 41 0.55 9.64 4.41
N SER A 42 0.09 8.93 3.41
CA SER A 42 -1.13 8.14 3.37
C SER A 42 -1.19 7.05 4.46
N SER A 43 -0.15 6.23 4.60
CA SER A 43 -0.08 5.17 5.61
C SER A 43 0.03 5.74 7.03
N ALA A 44 0.72 6.86 7.21
CA ALA A 44 0.84 7.53 8.50
C ALA A 44 -0.52 8.00 9.04
N SER A 45 -1.41 8.54 8.18
CA SER A 45 -2.71 9.10 8.62
C SER A 45 -3.70 8.04 9.13
N VAL A 46 -3.55 6.79 8.71
CA VAL A 46 -4.39 5.65 9.15
C VAL A 46 -3.68 4.75 10.17
N GLY A 47 -2.51 5.17 10.68
CA GLY A 47 -1.76 4.42 11.70
C GLY A 47 -1.04 3.17 11.16
N ALA A 48 -0.83 3.07 9.85
CA ALA A 48 -0.23 1.91 9.19
C ALA A 48 1.31 1.95 9.25
N LEU A 49 1.87 1.82 10.45
CA LEU A 49 3.30 1.98 10.70
C LEU A 49 4.18 1.03 9.88
N ARG A 50 3.76 -0.24 9.71
CA ARG A 50 4.52 -1.23 8.94
C ARG A 50 4.65 -0.84 7.47
N VAL A 51 3.54 -0.36 6.90
CA VAL A 51 3.47 0.14 5.52
C VAL A 51 4.32 1.41 5.34
N LYS A 52 4.26 2.33 6.32
CA LYS A 52 5.10 3.53 6.34
C LYS A 52 6.60 3.17 6.32
N ASN A 53 7.00 2.22 7.17
CA ASN A 53 8.41 1.84 7.31
C ASN A 53 8.96 1.18 6.05
N THR A 54 8.19 0.31 5.39
CA THR A 54 8.60 -0.33 4.14
C THR A 54 8.67 0.67 2.98
N CYS A 55 7.85 1.73 2.97
CA CYS A 55 8.01 2.82 2.01
C CYS A 55 9.24 3.69 2.23
N ILE A 56 9.69 3.86 3.47
CA ILE A 56 10.97 4.52 3.75
C ILE A 56 12.13 3.67 3.19
N GLN A 57 12.06 2.35 3.32
CA GLN A 57 13.07 1.45 2.71
C GLN A 57 13.04 1.51 1.18
N LEU A 58 11.84 1.56 0.58
CA LEU A 58 11.68 1.69 -0.87
C LEU A 58 12.36 2.97 -1.38
N HIS A 59 12.17 4.09 -0.69
CA HIS A 59 12.83 5.37 -0.97
C HIS A 59 14.36 5.27 -1.01
N VAL A 60 14.95 4.52 -0.07
CA VAL A 60 16.41 4.31 -0.03
C VAL A 60 16.88 3.53 -1.26
N PHE A 61 16.20 2.43 -1.60
CA PHE A 61 16.57 1.63 -2.77
C PHE A 61 16.31 2.34 -4.10
N CYS A 62 15.31 3.22 -4.17
CA CYS A 62 15.08 4.09 -5.33
C CYS A 62 16.28 5.01 -5.56
N LYS A 63 16.79 5.63 -4.49
CA LYS A 63 17.98 6.50 -4.55
C LYS A 63 19.25 5.74 -4.93
N GLU A 64 19.40 4.52 -4.45
CA GLU A 64 20.51 3.62 -4.81
C GLU A 64 20.39 3.06 -6.23
N LYS A 65 19.28 3.32 -6.94
CA LYS A 65 18.96 2.77 -8.28
C LYS A 65 19.05 1.24 -8.32
N SER A 66 18.80 0.59 -7.18
CA SER A 66 18.81 -0.86 -7.07
C SER A 66 17.46 -1.43 -7.51
N LEU A 67 17.39 -1.90 -8.76
CA LEU A 67 16.18 -2.50 -9.32
C LEU A 67 15.69 -3.68 -8.46
N ASN A 68 16.60 -4.57 -8.07
CA ASN A 68 16.27 -5.75 -7.28
C ASN A 68 15.80 -5.37 -5.87
N GLY A 69 16.45 -4.39 -5.24
CA GLY A 69 16.04 -3.86 -3.92
C GLY A 69 14.66 -3.20 -3.97
N CYS A 70 14.38 -2.44 -5.02
CA CYS A 70 13.06 -1.83 -5.25
C CYS A 70 11.98 -2.89 -5.44
N LEU A 71 12.22 -3.91 -6.27
CA LEU A 71 11.26 -5.00 -6.52
C LEU A 71 10.93 -5.78 -5.24
N MET A 72 11.94 -6.20 -4.49
CA MET A 72 11.76 -6.93 -3.23
C MET A 72 11.01 -6.10 -2.18
N THR A 73 11.35 -4.81 -2.08
CA THR A 73 10.70 -3.91 -1.13
C THR A 73 9.27 -3.60 -1.54
N LEU A 74 8.99 -3.45 -2.83
CA LEU A 74 7.64 -3.25 -3.36
C LEU A 74 6.73 -4.44 -3.06
N ASN A 75 7.25 -5.67 -3.19
CA ASN A 75 6.51 -6.87 -2.79
C ASN A 75 6.17 -6.85 -1.29
N THR A 76 7.12 -6.39 -0.47
CA THR A 76 6.92 -6.26 0.99
C THR A 76 5.89 -5.18 1.32
N VAL A 77 5.94 -4.01 0.67
CA VAL A 77 4.92 -2.95 0.80
C VAL A 77 3.53 -3.48 0.46
N SER A 78 3.42 -4.26 -0.61
CA SER A 78 2.16 -4.88 -1.03
C SER A 78 1.62 -5.84 0.04
N ASN A 79 2.48 -6.74 0.55
CA ASN A 79 2.09 -7.69 1.59
C ASN A 79 1.60 -6.99 2.88
N GLU A 80 2.33 -5.97 3.33
CA GLU A 80 1.95 -5.20 4.52
C GLU A 80 0.63 -4.43 4.34
N PHE A 81 0.41 -3.89 3.14
CA PHE A 81 -0.85 -3.25 2.80
C PHE A 81 -2.03 -4.23 2.83
N TYR A 82 -1.89 -5.42 2.23
CA TYR A 82 -2.95 -6.43 2.25
C TYR A 82 -3.25 -6.94 3.66
N ASN A 83 -2.24 -7.15 4.49
CA ASN A 83 -2.43 -7.55 5.88
C ASN A 83 -3.22 -6.49 6.67
N MET A 84 -2.81 -5.23 6.56
CA MET A 84 -3.54 -4.11 7.17
C MET A 84 -4.99 -4.04 6.68
N ARG A 85 -5.21 -4.16 5.37
CA ARG A 85 -6.55 -4.15 4.78
C ARG A 85 -7.41 -5.29 5.31
N GLY A 86 -6.87 -6.51 5.42
CA GLY A 86 -7.59 -7.66 5.98
C GLY A 86 -8.07 -7.39 7.41
N LYS A 87 -7.22 -6.78 8.24
CA LYS A 87 -7.59 -6.37 9.60
C LYS A 87 -8.71 -5.33 9.63
N PHE A 88 -8.63 -4.29 8.79
CA PHE A 88 -9.69 -3.30 8.69
C PHE A 88 -11.01 -3.89 8.19
N GLN A 89 -10.96 -4.78 7.20
CA GLN A 89 -12.15 -5.47 6.69
C GLN A 89 -12.82 -6.30 7.79
N MET A 90 -12.03 -7.00 8.62
CA MET A 90 -12.56 -7.76 9.75
C MET A 90 -13.24 -6.84 10.79
N ILE A 91 -12.63 -5.71 11.13
CA ILE A 91 -13.23 -4.72 12.05
C ILE A 91 -14.57 -4.23 11.50
N LEU A 92 -14.63 -3.83 10.23
CA LEU A 92 -15.85 -3.35 9.58
C LEU A 92 -16.95 -4.43 9.55
N GLN A 93 -16.58 -5.68 9.29
CA GLN A 93 -17.50 -6.81 9.33
C GLN A 93 -18.08 -7.02 10.74
N LEU A 94 -17.23 -6.96 11.78
CA LEU A 94 -17.68 -7.08 13.17
C LEU A 94 -18.59 -5.92 13.57
N GLU A 95 -18.27 -4.67 13.22
CA GLU A 95 -19.16 -3.53 13.47
C GLU A 95 -20.52 -3.71 12.82
N GLN A 96 -20.57 -4.23 11.59
CA GLN A 96 -21.82 -4.48 10.90
C GLN A 96 -22.62 -5.62 11.56
N GLN A 97 -21.95 -6.68 12.00
CA GLN A 97 -22.59 -7.77 12.75
C GLN A 97 -23.18 -7.27 14.07
N VAL A 98 -22.44 -6.43 14.81
CA VAL A 98 -22.92 -5.82 16.06
C VAL A 98 -24.13 -4.93 15.80
N LYS A 99 -24.10 -4.07 14.78
CA LYS A 99 -25.24 -3.21 14.40
C LYS A 99 -26.48 -4.05 14.03
N THR A 100 -26.31 -5.07 13.21
CA THR A 100 -27.43 -5.96 12.81
C THR A 100 -27.96 -6.79 13.97
N TYR A 101 -27.10 -7.19 14.91
CA TYR A 101 -27.51 -7.88 16.13
C TYR A 101 -28.39 -6.98 17.03
N TYR A 102 -27.95 -5.75 17.31
CA TYR A 102 -28.72 -4.80 18.12
C TYR A 102 -30.00 -4.33 17.42
N SER A 103 -30.03 -4.24 16.08
CA SER A 103 -31.20 -3.77 15.33
C SER A 103 -32.30 -4.83 15.16
N LYS A 104 -32.05 -6.10 15.54
CA LYS A 104 -33.04 -7.19 15.55
C LYS A 104 -33.73 -7.38 16.91
N LYS A 105 -33.32 -6.60 17.92
CA LYS A 105 -33.90 -6.57 19.26
C LYS A 105 -34.85 -5.38 19.37
#